data_AF-A0A7J9FMS8-F1
#
_entry.id   AF-A0A7J9FMS8-F1
#
_cell.length_a   1.000
_cell.length_b   1.000
_cell.length_c   1.000
_cell.angle_alpha   90.00
_cell.angle_beta   90.00
_cell.angle_gamma   90.00
#
_symmetry.space_group_name_H-M   'P 1'
#
loop_
_entity.id
_entity.type
_entity.pdbx_description
1 polymer ?
#
loop_
_entity_poly.entity_id
_entity_poly.type
_entity_poly.pdbx_seq_one_letter_code
_entity_poly.pdbx_strand_id
1 'polypeptide(L)'
;MEEYLQVVPSEIEIIKQDFEKRNSELGKKIEQLEKEKMHLRLDVDVQKLETENLRKGKNKAEEDLDSLKTNYKKLHLSMRTVGLGKTSEQWHQEIREEKIKVDRAKSELKQDRGNEKKSRRIRGSITKL
;
A
#
# COMPACT_ATOMS: atom_id res chain seq x y z
N MET A 1 67.16 70.35 10.39
CA MET A 1 66.71 69.59 9.20
C MET A 1 66.87 68.14 9.57
N GLU A 2 65.79 67.48 9.97
CA GLU A 2 65.79 66.03 10.27
C GLU A 2 65.60 65.29 8.95
N GLU A 3 66.68 64.72 8.45
CA GLU A 3 66.66 63.89 7.24
C GLU A 3 66.01 62.55 7.58
N TYR A 4 64.80 62.33 7.06
CA TYR A 4 64.11 61.05 7.12
C TYR A 4 64.77 60.07 6.14
N LEU A 5 65.76 59.32 6.61
CA LEU A 5 66.34 58.20 5.87
C LEU A 5 65.27 57.12 5.65
N GLN A 6 64.87 56.92 4.40
CA GLN A 6 63.97 55.85 4.01
C GLN A 6 64.73 54.52 4.04
N VAL A 7 64.48 53.71 5.07
CA VAL A 7 65.10 52.39 5.22
C VAL A 7 64.54 51.46 4.15
N VAL A 8 65.39 51.02 3.22
CA VAL A 8 65.04 50.04 2.19
C VAL A 8 65.18 48.63 2.78
N PRO A 9 64.12 47.81 2.78
CA PRO A 9 64.18 46.44 3.28
C PRO A 9 65.18 45.59 2.49
N SER A 10 65.86 44.68 3.18
CA SER A 10 66.72 43.70 2.52
C SER A 10 65.91 42.62 1.79
N GLU A 11 66.49 41.98 0.78
CA GLU A 11 65.85 40.88 0.05
C GLU A 11 65.38 39.74 0.97
N ILE A 12 66.12 39.46 2.05
CA ILE A 12 65.77 38.44 3.04
C ILE A 12 64.49 38.82 3.80
N GLU A 13 64.34 40.11 4.15
CA GLU A 13 63.17 40.60 4.89
C GLU A 13 61.90 40.56 4.03
N ILE A 14 62.02 40.86 2.74
CA ILE A 14 60.93 40.73 1.76
C ILE A 14 60.49 39.26 1.65
N ILE A 15 61.45 38.32 1.49
CA ILE A 15 61.16 36.88 1.38
C ILE A 15 60.47 36.37 2.65
N LYS A 16 60.90 36.82 3.83
CA LYS A 16 60.31 36.42 5.11
C LYS A 16 58.85 36.88 5.22
N GLN A 17 58.56 38.13 4.89
CA GLN A 17 57.19 38.65 4.90
C GLN A 17 56.27 37.88 3.93
N ASP A 18 56.76 37.60 2.72
CA ASP A 18 56.01 36.82 1.74
C ASP A 18 55.72 35.39 2.23
N PHE A 19 56.70 34.76 2.89
CA PHE A 19 56.52 33.44 3.49
C PHE A 19 55.48 33.44 4.61
N GLU A 20 55.54 34.42 5.52
CA GLU A 20 54.55 34.58 6.59
C GLU A 20 53.14 34.81 6.04
N LYS A 21 53.01 35.65 5.00
CA LYS A 21 51.74 35.87 4.30
C LYS A 21 51.18 34.59 3.71
N ARG A 22 51.99 33.84 2.95
CA ARG A 22 51.58 32.56 2.35
C ARG A 22 51.19 31.53 3.40
N ASN A 23 51.91 31.45 4.52
CA ASN A 23 51.56 30.56 5.61
C ASN A 23 50.23 30.93 6.26
N SER A 24 49.95 32.22 6.45
CA SER A 24 48.66 32.69 6.96
C SER A 24 47.50 32.32 6.03
N GLU A 25 47.69 32.51 4.72
CA GLU A 25 46.70 32.14 3.70
C GLU A 25 46.45 30.62 3.67
N LEU A 26 47.51 29.81 3.74
CA LEU A 26 47.41 28.35 3.83
C LEU A 26 46.68 27.91 5.08
N GLY A 27 46.97 28.52 6.24
CA GLY A 27 46.27 28.22 7.51
C GLY A 27 44.76 28.46 7.41
N LYS A 28 44.35 29.60 6.84
CA LYS A 28 42.93 29.91 6.60
C LYS A 28 42.27 28.90 5.67
N LYS A 29 42.98 28.45 4.63
CA LYS A 29 42.46 27.46 3.67
C LYS A 29 42.33 26.07 4.30
N ILE A 30 43.24 25.67 5.18
CA ILE A 30 43.14 24.44 5.97
C ILE A 30 41.91 24.50 6.88
N GLU A 31 41.72 25.60 7.62
CA GLU A 31 40.56 25.76 8.51
C GLU A 31 39.23 25.68 7.74
N GLN A 32 39.16 26.29 6.55
CA GLN A 32 38.00 26.19 5.67
C GLN A 32 37.74 24.73 5.24
N LEU A 33 38.79 24.02 4.79
CA LEU A 33 38.67 22.62 4.38
C LEU A 33 38.25 21.70 5.53
N GLU A 34 38.70 21.96 6.76
CA GLU A 34 38.28 21.21 7.94
C GLU A 34 36.79 21.42 8.24
N LYS A 35 36.30 22.66 8.11
CA LYS A 35 34.87 22.98 8.25
C LYS A 35 34.04 22.28 7.16
N GLU A 36 34.47 22.35 5.90
CA GLU A 36 33.78 21.68 4.79
C GLU A 36 33.75 20.16 4.99
N LYS A 37 34.87 19.56 5.40
CA LYS A 37 34.96 18.12 5.72
C LYS A 37 34.00 17.72 6.85
N MET A 38 33.83 18.55 7.87
CA MET A 38 32.87 18.29 8.97
C MET A 38 31.43 18.29 8.45
N HIS A 39 31.05 19.27 7.62
CA HIS A 39 29.71 19.34 7.03
C HIS A 39 29.43 18.12 6.15
N LEU A 40 30.36 17.76 5.26
CA LEU A 40 30.22 16.59 4.39
C LEU A 40 30.04 15.29 5.18
N ARG A 41 30.70 15.15 6.35
CA ARG A 41 30.50 13.99 7.22
C ARG A 41 29.08 13.94 7.79
N LEU A 42 28.55 15.08 8.23
CA LEU A 42 27.17 15.17 8.72
C LEU A 42 26.17 14.84 7.61
N ASP A 43 26.37 15.37 6.40
CA ASP A 43 25.50 15.10 5.25
C ASP A 43 25.48 13.61 4.91
N VAL A 44 26.64 12.95 4.93
CA VAL A 44 26.74 11.49 4.70
C VAL A 44 25.96 10.71 5.74
N ASP A 45 26.05 11.09 7.02
CA ASP A 45 25.35 10.39 8.09
C ASP A 45 23.83 10.63 8.04
N VAL A 46 23.38 11.84 7.67
CA VAL A 46 21.97 12.12 7.38
C VAL A 46 21.46 11.27 6.22
N GLN A 47 22.17 11.23 5.09
CA GLN A 47 21.78 10.42 3.93
C GLN A 47 21.70 8.93 4.25
N LYS A 48 22.62 8.41 5.07
CA LYS A 48 22.56 7.01 5.54
C LYS A 48 21.30 6.76 6.35
N LEU A 49 20.97 7.64 7.30
CA LEU A 49 19.79 7.51 8.15
C LEU A 49 18.49 7.57 7.33
N GLU A 50 18.38 8.52 6.40
CA GLU A 50 17.25 8.64 5.49
C GLU A 50 17.09 7.37 4.64
N THR A 51 18.20 6.86 4.07
CA THR A 51 18.19 5.63 3.27
C THR A 51 17.72 4.42 4.09
N GLU A 52 18.18 4.31 5.35
CA GLU A 52 17.75 3.24 6.24
C GLU A 52 16.25 3.31 6.56
N ASN A 53 15.74 4.51 6.84
CA ASN A 53 14.32 4.73 7.12
C ASN A 53 13.46 4.43 5.90
N LEU A 54 13.88 4.85 4.70
CA LEU A 54 13.20 4.51 3.46
C LEU A 54 13.15 2.99 3.24
N ARG A 55 14.25 2.28 3.52
CA ARG A 55 14.29 0.81 3.43
C ARG A 55 13.31 0.16 4.41
N LYS A 56 13.26 0.61 5.66
CA LYS A 56 12.31 0.10 6.67
C LYS A 56 10.86 0.36 6.25
N GLY A 57 10.57 1.57 5.76
CA GLY A 57 9.25 1.93 5.25
C GLY A 57 8.81 1.08 4.06
N LYS A 58 9.71 0.87 3.09
CA LYS A 58 9.47 0.01 1.93
C LYS A 58 9.13 -1.42 2.34
N ASN A 59 9.95 -2.02 3.22
CA ASN A 59 9.74 -3.39 3.68
C ASN A 59 8.38 -3.55 4.38
N LYS A 60 8.01 -2.61 5.25
CA LYS A 60 6.70 -2.63 5.91
C LYS A 60 5.55 -2.52 4.90
N ALA A 61 5.65 -1.62 3.92
CA ALA A 61 4.63 -1.47 2.89
C ALA A 61 4.47 -2.75 2.04
N GLU A 62 5.57 -3.47 1.80
CA GLU A 62 5.57 -4.76 1.09
C GLU A 62 4.91 -5.87 1.92
N GLU A 63 5.22 -5.96 3.22
CA GLU A 63 4.53 -6.87 4.16
C GLU A 63 3.03 -6.59 4.25
N ASP A 64 2.64 -5.31 4.36
CA ASP A 64 1.24 -4.89 4.41
C ASP A 64 0.51 -5.24 3.10
N LEU A 65 1.17 -5.07 1.95
CA LEU A 65 0.63 -5.44 0.63
C LEU A 65 0.41 -6.96 0.51
N ASP A 66 1.36 -7.78 0.95
CA ASP A 66 1.24 -9.24 0.91
C ASP A 66 0.14 -9.75 1.85
N SER A 67 0.00 -9.14 3.03
CA SER A 67 -1.11 -9.38 3.95
C SER A 67 -2.45 -9.03 3.30
N LEU A 68 -2.55 -7.84 2.69
CA LEU A 68 -3.76 -7.39 2.01
C LEU A 68 -4.14 -8.32 0.85
N LYS A 69 -3.17 -8.72 0.02
CA LYS A 69 -3.37 -9.67 -1.09
C LYS A 69 -3.88 -11.01 -0.59
N THR A 70 -3.36 -11.48 0.54
CA THR A 70 -3.81 -12.72 1.19
C THR A 70 -5.24 -12.60 1.71
N ASN A 71 -5.55 -11.51 2.41
CA ASN A 71 -6.88 -11.24 2.94
C ASN A 71 -7.92 -11.07 1.84
N TYR A 72 -7.58 -10.39 0.75
CA TYR A 72 -8.42 -10.26 -0.42
C TYR A 72 -8.76 -11.62 -1.04
N LYS A 73 -7.76 -12.49 -1.24
CA LYS A 73 -7.99 -13.85 -1.76
C LYS A 73 -8.93 -14.65 -0.86
N LYS A 74 -8.73 -14.58 0.46
CA LYS A 74 -9.62 -15.23 1.45
C LYS A 74 -11.04 -14.70 1.34
N LEU A 75 -11.22 -13.37 1.30
CA LEU A 75 -12.54 -12.74 1.17
C LEU A 75 -13.24 -13.19 -0.11
N HIS A 76 -12.55 -13.14 -1.26
CA HIS A 76 -13.11 -13.56 -2.53
C HIS A 76 -13.53 -15.04 -2.54
N LEU A 77 -12.72 -15.93 -1.93
CA LEU A 77 -13.11 -17.33 -1.75
C LEU A 77 -14.35 -17.47 -0.87
N SER A 78 -14.40 -16.79 0.28
CA SER A 78 -15.58 -16.79 1.15
C SER A 78 -16.83 -16.32 0.42
N MET A 79 -16.75 -15.23 -0.35
CA MET A 79 -17.86 -14.71 -1.15
C MET A 79 -18.37 -15.73 -2.18
N ARG A 80 -17.48 -16.51 -2.82
CA ARG A 80 -17.88 -17.60 -3.71
C ARG A 80 -18.59 -18.71 -2.93
N THR A 81 -18.07 -19.12 -1.78
CA THR A 81 -18.65 -20.19 -0.96
C THR A 81 -20.06 -19.86 -0.47
N VAL A 82 -20.32 -18.63 -0.03
CA VAL A 82 -21.66 -18.22 0.44
C VAL A 82 -22.60 -17.79 -0.69
N GLY A 83 -22.21 -17.98 -1.96
CA GLY A 83 -23.04 -17.65 -3.12
C GLY A 83 -23.20 -16.14 -3.40
N LEU A 84 -22.50 -15.28 -2.65
CA LEU A 84 -22.42 -13.84 -2.91
C LEU A 84 -21.62 -13.50 -4.18
N GLY A 85 -20.89 -14.47 -4.74
CA GLY A 85 -20.21 -14.35 -6.02
C GLY A 85 -21.12 -14.52 -7.24
N LYS A 86 -22.41 -14.82 -7.06
CA LYS A 86 -23.37 -14.92 -8.17
C LYS A 86 -23.71 -13.54 -8.71
N THR A 87 -23.83 -13.42 -10.03
CA THR A 87 -24.34 -12.18 -10.64
C THR A 87 -25.85 -12.05 -10.41
N SER A 88 -26.36 -10.83 -10.57
CA SER A 88 -27.81 -10.56 -10.45
C SER A 88 -28.63 -11.42 -11.42
N GLU A 89 -28.14 -11.66 -12.66
CA GLU A 89 -28.81 -12.55 -13.61
C GLU A 89 -28.94 -13.98 -13.10
N GLN A 90 -27.90 -14.52 -12.45
CA GLN A 90 -27.92 -15.88 -11.91
C GLN A 90 -28.95 -16.02 -10.79
N TRP A 91 -29.03 -15.05 -9.90
CA TRP A 91 -30.07 -15.00 -8.86
C TRP A 91 -31.48 -14.91 -9.45
N HIS A 92 -31.68 -14.05 -10.44
CA HIS A 92 -32.99 -13.93 -11.10
C HIS A 92 -33.39 -15.21 -11.83
N GLN A 93 -32.43 -15.94 -12.41
CA GLN A 93 -32.69 -17.21 -13.08
C GLN A 93 -33.13 -18.28 -12.08
N GLU A 94 -32.42 -18.46 -10.96
CA GLU A 94 -32.79 -19.42 -9.91
C GLU A 94 -34.17 -19.12 -9.33
N ILE A 95 -34.49 -17.85 -9.08
CA ILE A 95 -35.82 -17.44 -8.59
C ILE A 95 -36.91 -17.80 -9.60
N ARG A 96 -36.66 -17.60 -10.91
CA ARG A 96 -37.62 -17.98 -11.96
C ARG A 96 -37.84 -19.49 -12.01
N GLU A 97 -36.77 -20.27 -11.94
CA GLU A 97 -36.83 -21.73 -11.96
C GLU A 97 -37.59 -22.28 -10.74
N GLU A 98 -37.31 -21.77 -9.54
CA GLU A 98 -38.04 -22.16 -8.33
C GLU A 98 -39.51 -21.75 -8.39
N LYS A 99 -39.83 -20.58 -8.94
CA LYS A 99 -41.22 -20.16 -9.14
C LYS A 99 -41.98 -21.11 -10.06
N ILE A 100 -41.36 -21.54 -11.16
CA ILE A 100 -41.95 -22.53 -12.09
C ILE A 100 -42.19 -23.87 -11.38
N LYS A 101 -41.24 -24.35 -10.56
CA LYS A 101 -41.40 -25.59 -9.78
C LYS A 101 -42.56 -25.49 -8.79
N VAL A 102 -42.65 -24.39 -8.05
CA VAL A 102 -43.74 -24.15 -7.09
C VAL A 102 -45.10 -24.12 -7.79
N ASP A 103 -45.20 -23.46 -8.95
CA ASP A 103 -46.46 -23.39 -9.69
C ASP A 103 -46.88 -24.75 -10.25
N ARG A 104 -45.92 -25.55 -10.73
CA ARG A 104 -46.17 -26.94 -11.12
C ARG A 104 -46.69 -27.77 -9.93
N ALA A 105 -46.01 -27.76 -8.79
CA ALA A 105 -46.44 -28.50 -7.59
C ALA A 105 -47.83 -28.08 -7.11
N LYS A 106 -48.17 -26.78 -7.19
CA LYS A 106 -49.53 -26.29 -6.87
C LYS A 106 -50.59 -26.85 -7.81
N SER A 107 -50.29 -26.99 -9.10
CA SER A 107 -51.22 -27.56 -10.08
C SER A 107 -51.49 -29.05 -9.81
N GLU A 108 -50.43 -29.82 -9.51
CA GLU A 108 -50.51 -31.24 -9.15
C GLU A 108 -51.35 -31.42 -7.87
N LEU A 109 -51.09 -30.64 -6.82
CA LEU A 109 -51.89 -30.68 -5.58
C LEU A 109 -53.37 -30.36 -5.80
N LYS A 110 -53.68 -29.42 -6.70
CA LYS A 110 -55.08 -29.11 -7.04
C LYS A 110 -55.75 -30.27 -7.77
N GLN A 111 -55.03 -30.92 -8.68
CA GLN A 111 -55.50 -32.08 -9.41
C GLN A 111 -55.76 -33.26 -8.46
N ASP A 112 -54.82 -33.55 -7.56
CA ASP A 112 -54.95 -34.62 -6.57
C ASP A 112 -56.13 -34.38 -5.62
N ARG A 113 -56.28 -33.15 -5.10
CA ARG A 113 -57.46 -32.78 -4.30
C ARG A 113 -58.77 -32.94 -5.08
N GLY A 114 -58.77 -32.64 -6.38
CA GLY A 114 -59.91 -32.84 -7.25
C GLY A 114 -60.27 -34.32 -7.41
N ASN A 115 -59.27 -35.16 -7.64
CA ASN A 115 -59.41 -36.60 -7.79
C ASN A 115 -59.88 -37.26 -6.48
N GLU A 116 -59.34 -36.84 -5.34
CA GLU A 116 -59.73 -37.33 -4.03
C GLU A 116 -61.20 -37.00 -3.71
N LYS A 117 -61.64 -35.76 -3.98
CA LYS A 117 -63.04 -35.35 -3.81
C LYS A 117 -63.98 -36.20 -4.66
N LYS A 118 -63.62 -36.47 -5.92
CA LYS A 118 -64.39 -37.36 -6.81
C LYS A 118 -64.45 -38.79 -6.25
N SER A 119 -63.31 -39.34 -5.81
CA SER A 119 -63.23 -40.67 -5.22
C SER A 119 -64.09 -40.81 -3.94
N ARG A 120 -64.06 -39.82 -3.03
CA ARG A 120 -64.92 -39.80 -1.83
C ARG A 120 -66.41 -39.77 -2.21
N ARG A 121 -66.80 -39.01 -3.23
CA ARG A 121 -68.18 -38.93 -3.69
C ARG A 121 -68.69 -40.26 -4.24
N ILE A 122 -67.88 -40.96 -5.04
CA ILE A 122 -68.20 -42.29 -5.57
C ILE A 122 -68.34 -43.31 -4.44
N ARG A 123 -67.39 -43.35 -3.50
CA ARG A 123 -67.48 -44.24 -2.33
C ARG A 123 -68.75 -44.00 -1.52
N GLY A 124 -69.08 -42.75 -1.22
CA GLY A 124 -70.30 -42.40 -0.50
C GLY A 124 -71.61 -42.75 -1.21
N SER A 125 -71.61 -42.84 -2.55
CA SER A 125 -72.77 -43.33 -3.31
C SER A 125 -72.88 -44.85 -3.28
N ILE A 126 -71.77 -45.58 -3.30
CA ILE A 126 -71.76 -47.05 -3.21
C ILE A 126 -72.20 -47.54 -1.82
N THR A 127 -71.82 -46.85 -0.75
CA THR A 127 -72.20 -47.23 0.64
C THR A 127 -73.67 -46.96 0.98
N LYS A 128 -74.46 -46.36 0.07
CA LYS A 128 -75.87 -46.02 0.28
C LYS A 128 -76.85 -46.94 -0.50
N LEU A 129 -76.33 -47.88 -1.27
CA LEU A 129 -77.08 -48.98 -1.90
C LEU A 129 -77.03 -50.22 -1.00
#